data_AF-A0A976D1Q2-F1
#
_entry.id   AF-A0A976D1Q2-F1
#
_cell.length_a   1.000
_cell.length_b   1.000
_cell.length_c   1.000
_cell.angle_alpha   90.00
_cell.angle_beta   90.00
_cell.angle_gamma   90.00
#
_symmetry.space_group_name_H-M   'P 1'
#
loop_
_entity.id
_entity.type
_entity.pdbx_description
1 polymer ?
#
loop_
_entity_poly.entity_id
_entity_poly.type
_entity_poly.pdbx_seq_one_letter_code
_entity_poly.pdbx_strand_id
1 'polypeptide(L)'
;MNLFESVICHDYGLVRAERGYTGYKTNGIHMVGICWIANFLTVVGCVAIYFIQSEKIYELYEILQSLHYWEVAGRIVLIILLLGIHLLAFAAFGGRVIFKDIIHRFVAYEPDQKKAVVGRGGMYFYTSLISFFVVLGILAFLMRSLPDPA
;
A
#
# COMPACT_ATOMS: atom_id res chain seq x y z
N MET A 1 16.26 12.20 -2.24
CA MET A 1 15.60 10.88 -2.20
C MET A 1 14.14 11.02 -2.56
N ASN A 2 13.61 10.05 -3.31
CA ASN A 2 12.17 9.99 -3.62
C ASN A 2 11.37 9.43 -2.43
N LEU A 3 10.04 9.40 -2.56
CA LEU A 3 9.12 8.97 -1.50
C LEU A 3 9.31 7.50 -1.11
N PHE A 4 9.49 6.61 -2.08
CA PHE A 4 9.63 5.17 -1.86
C PHE A 4 10.97 4.81 -1.24
N GLU A 5 12.05 5.45 -1.69
CA GLU A 5 13.35 5.41 -1.04
C GLU A 5 13.27 5.88 0.41
N SER A 6 12.45 6.90 0.68
CA SER A 6 12.24 7.41 2.04
C SER A 6 11.53 6.39 2.93
N VAL A 7 10.58 5.59 2.40
CA VAL A 7 9.97 4.44 3.12
C VAL A 7 11.03 3.39 3.45
N ILE A 8 11.89 3.06 2.48
CA ILE A 8 13.01 2.12 2.70
C ILE A 8 13.96 2.64 3.79
N CYS A 9 14.27 3.94 3.77
CA CYS A 9 15.12 4.57 4.79
C CYS A 9 14.44 4.67 6.15
N HIS A 10 13.12 4.82 6.19
CA HIS A 10 12.36 4.80 7.44
C HIS A 10 12.48 3.44 8.12
N ASP A 11 12.28 2.34 7.39
CA ASP A 11 12.50 0.98 7.88
C ASP A 11 13.95 0.77 8.36
N TYR A 12 14.94 1.17 7.53
CA TYR A 12 16.34 1.08 7.92
C TYR A 12 16.66 1.91 9.19
N GLY A 13 16.08 3.11 9.31
CA GLY A 13 16.22 3.98 10.47
C GLY A 13 15.66 3.36 11.75
N LEU A 14 14.48 2.74 11.66
CA LEU A 14 13.87 2.00 12.78
C LEU A 14 14.71 0.80 13.20
N VAL A 15 15.13 -0.05 12.25
CA VAL A 15 15.96 -1.22 12.55
C VAL A 15 17.30 -0.83 13.19
N ARG A 16 17.89 0.27 12.74
CA ARG A 16 19.16 0.79 13.30
C ARG A 16 18.97 1.38 14.69
N ALA A 17 17.85 2.07 14.94
CA ALA A 17 17.51 2.62 16.25
C ALA A 17 17.23 1.53 17.30
N GLU A 18 16.57 0.44 16.89
CA GLU A 18 16.19 -0.65 17.80
C GLU A 18 17.31 -1.65 18.09
N ARG A 19 18.22 -1.88 17.14
CA ARG A 19 19.14 -3.03 17.23
C ARG A 19 20.63 -2.70 17.14
N GLY A 20 21.01 -1.45 16.87
CA GLY A 20 22.42 -1.11 16.59
C GLY A 20 23.02 -1.92 15.42
N TYR A 21 22.17 -2.55 14.61
CA TYR A 21 22.54 -3.60 13.66
C TYR A 21 23.18 -2.99 12.40
N THR A 22 24.31 -3.56 11.99
CA THR A 22 25.03 -3.28 10.73
C THR A 22 24.53 -4.12 9.55
N GLY A 23 23.44 -4.88 9.74
CA GLY A 23 22.91 -5.80 8.74
C GLY A 23 22.07 -5.11 7.65
N TYR A 24 22.37 -5.39 6.39
CA TYR A 24 21.64 -4.90 5.21
C TYR A 24 20.27 -5.57 4.97
N LYS A 25 19.75 -6.35 5.93
CA LYS A 25 18.44 -7.01 5.80
C LYS A 25 17.39 -6.09 6.40
N THR A 26 16.68 -5.37 5.54
CA THR A 26 15.58 -4.48 5.94
C THR A 26 14.33 -4.85 5.15
N ASN A 27 13.16 -4.68 5.76
CA ASN A 27 11.86 -5.00 5.18
C ASN A 27 11.28 -3.83 4.38
N GLY A 28 12.04 -2.75 4.16
CA GLY A 28 11.60 -1.52 3.52
C GLY A 28 10.99 -1.71 2.13
N ILE A 29 11.49 -2.67 1.35
CA ILE A 29 10.90 -3.01 0.04
C ILE A 29 9.49 -3.59 0.22
N HIS A 30 9.28 -4.43 1.22
CA HIS A 30 7.96 -4.96 1.54
C HIS A 30 7.02 -3.84 2.01
N MET A 31 7.52 -2.86 2.77
CA MET A 31 6.73 -1.70 3.14
C MET A 31 6.28 -0.88 1.92
N VAL A 32 7.14 -0.70 0.91
CA VAL A 32 6.75 -0.04 -0.35
C VAL A 32 5.65 -0.84 -1.07
N GLY A 33 5.80 -2.17 -1.18
CA GLY A 33 4.78 -3.03 -1.78
C GLY A 33 3.44 -2.96 -1.05
N ILE A 34 3.46 -2.96 0.29
CA ILE A 34 2.26 -2.79 1.12
C ILE A 34 1.61 -1.41 0.89
N CYS A 35 2.39 -0.32 0.80
CA CYS A 35 1.85 1.00 0.47
C CYS A 35 1.13 0.99 -0.87
N TRP A 36 1.73 0.37 -1.89
CA TRP A 36 1.15 0.33 -3.23
C TRP A 36 -0.15 -0.47 -3.24
N ILE A 37 -0.19 -1.62 -2.56
CA ILE A 37 -1.41 -2.40 -2.36
C ILE A 37 -2.48 -1.56 -1.65
N ALA A 38 -2.12 -0.92 -0.53
CA ALA A 38 -3.06 -0.11 0.25
C ALA A 38 -3.64 1.03 -0.60
N ASN A 39 -2.79 1.78 -1.31
CA ASN A 39 -3.22 2.88 -2.16
C ASN A 39 -4.08 2.40 -3.34
N PHE A 40 -3.74 1.27 -3.97
CA PHE A 40 -4.56 0.67 -5.01
C PHE A 40 -5.95 0.31 -4.49
N LEU A 41 -6.02 -0.36 -3.34
CA LEU A 41 -7.29 -0.74 -2.70
C LEU A 41 -8.09 0.49 -2.25
N THR A 42 -7.45 1.55 -1.77
CA THR A 42 -8.10 2.83 -1.48
C THR A 42 -8.78 3.40 -2.72
N VAL A 43 -8.10 3.43 -3.87
CA VAL A 43 -8.68 3.92 -5.14
C VAL A 43 -9.86 3.05 -5.57
N VAL A 44 -9.70 1.72 -5.55
CA VAL A 44 -10.80 0.79 -5.88
C VAL A 44 -12.00 0.99 -4.96
N GLY A 45 -11.78 1.16 -3.65
CA GLY A 45 -12.83 1.43 -2.69
C GLY A 45 -13.52 2.78 -2.91
N CYS A 46 -12.78 3.84 -3.25
CA CYS A 46 -13.36 5.13 -3.61
C CYS A 46 -14.25 5.05 -4.87
N VAL A 47 -13.81 4.28 -5.88
CA VAL A 47 -14.63 4.03 -7.08
C VAL A 47 -15.92 3.31 -6.70
N ALA A 48 -15.85 2.27 -5.86
CA ALA A 48 -17.05 1.58 -5.38
C ALA A 48 -18.00 2.51 -4.60
N ILE A 49 -17.47 3.35 -3.71
CA ILE A 49 -18.25 4.37 -2.99
C ILE A 49 -18.95 5.33 -3.97
N TYR A 50 -18.25 5.79 -5.00
CA TYR A 50 -18.82 6.66 -6.04
C TYR A 50 -20.00 5.99 -6.76
N PHE A 51 -19.88 4.72 -7.13
CA PHE A 51 -20.99 3.98 -7.75
C PHE A 51 -22.18 3.83 -6.81
N ILE A 52 -21.94 3.55 -5.52
CA ILE A 52 -23.00 3.47 -4.51
C ILE A 52 -23.76 4.80 -4.39
N GLN A 53 -23.02 5.91 -4.28
CA GLN A 53 -23.63 7.23 -4.10
C GLN A 53 -24.31 7.78 -5.37
N SER A 54 -23.88 7.35 -6.55
CA SER A 54 -24.44 7.82 -7.82
C SER A 54 -25.71 7.08 -8.23
N GLU A 55 -26.34 6.32 -7.32
CA GLU A 55 -27.50 5.43 -7.58
C GLU A 55 -27.27 4.39 -8.70
N LYS A 56 -26.03 4.24 -9.16
CA LYS A 56 -25.57 3.20 -10.09
C LYS A 56 -25.24 1.90 -9.37
N ILE A 57 -25.96 1.65 -8.26
CA ILE A 57 -25.79 0.47 -7.43
C ILE A 57 -26.02 -0.80 -8.25
N TYR A 58 -26.94 -0.79 -9.21
CA TYR A 58 -27.18 -1.93 -10.11
C TYR A 58 -25.98 -2.24 -11.00
N GLU A 59 -25.28 -1.23 -11.56
CA GLU A 59 -24.05 -1.45 -12.34
C GLU A 59 -22.95 -2.04 -11.46
N LEU A 60 -22.81 -1.53 -10.22
CA LEU A 60 -21.88 -2.08 -9.24
C LEU A 60 -22.25 -3.51 -8.83
N TYR A 61 -23.55 -3.78 -8.65
CA TYR A 61 -24.05 -5.08 -8.27
C TYR A 61 -23.85 -6.08 -9.39
N GLU A 62 -24.08 -5.74 -10.67
CA GLU A 62 -23.78 -6.62 -11.80
C GLU A 62 -22.28 -6.97 -11.89
N ILE A 63 -21.40 -5.99 -11.67
CA ILE A 63 -19.95 -6.20 -11.61
C ILE A 63 -19.59 -7.12 -10.43
N LEU A 64 -20.13 -6.84 -9.24
CA LEU A 64 -19.88 -7.63 -8.03
C LEU A 64 -20.50 -9.03 -8.10
N GLN A 65 -21.66 -9.18 -8.74
CA GLN A 65 -22.38 -10.43 -8.91
C GLN A 65 -21.70 -11.30 -9.97
N SER A 66 -21.16 -10.70 -11.04
CA SER A 66 -20.24 -11.36 -11.97
C SER A 66 -19.00 -11.86 -11.23
N LEU A 67 -18.38 -11.03 -10.37
CA LEU A 67 -17.27 -11.44 -9.51
C LEU A 67 -17.67 -12.53 -8.49
N HIS A 68 -18.89 -12.49 -7.96
CA HIS A 68 -19.43 -13.45 -7.01
C HIS A 68 -19.74 -14.80 -7.66
N TYR A 69 -20.27 -14.81 -8.89
CA TYR A 69 -20.51 -16.03 -9.67
C TYR A 69 -19.20 -16.80 -9.94
N TRP A 70 -18.11 -16.06 -10.06
CA TRP A 70 -16.75 -16.58 -10.19
C TRP A 70 -16.00 -16.55 -8.84
N GLU A 71 -16.68 -16.69 -7.71
CA GLU A 71 -16.19 -16.42 -6.34
C GLU A 71 -14.72 -16.81 -6.10
N VAL A 72 -14.33 -18.01 -6.55
CA VAL A 72 -12.96 -18.53 -6.43
C VAL A 72 -12.02 -17.88 -7.46
N ALA A 73 -12.40 -17.81 -8.73
CA ALA A 73 -11.58 -17.20 -9.77
C ALA A 73 -11.41 -15.68 -9.59
N GLY A 74 -12.44 -14.95 -9.16
CA GLY A 74 -12.38 -13.53 -8.83
C GLY A 74 -11.43 -13.24 -7.66
N ARG A 75 -11.49 -14.06 -6.59
CA ARG A 75 -10.53 -13.98 -5.47
C ARG A 75 -9.10 -14.29 -5.93
N ILE A 76 -8.92 -15.32 -6.75
CA ILE A 76 -7.60 -15.68 -7.30
C ILE A 76 -7.04 -14.55 -8.17
N VAL A 77 -7.85 -13.96 -9.05
CA VAL A 77 -7.44 -12.82 -9.90
C VAL A 77 -7.03 -11.63 -9.04
N LEU A 78 -7.79 -11.31 -8.00
CA LEU A 78 -7.44 -10.23 -7.08
C LEU A 78 -6.13 -10.52 -6.34
N ILE A 79 -5.93 -11.75 -5.85
CA ILE A 79 -4.67 -12.15 -5.20
C ILE A 79 -3.49 -12.03 -6.18
N ILE A 80 -3.64 -12.50 -7.41
CA ILE A 80 -2.60 -12.40 -8.45
C ILE A 80 -2.29 -10.94 -8.76
N LEU A 81 -3.30 -10.08 -8.85
CA LEU A 81 -3.12 -8.65 -9.09
C LEU A 81 -2.36 -7.98 -7.95
N LEU A 82 -2.76 -8.22 -6.71
CA LEU A 82 -2.09 -7.67 -5.52
C LEU A 82 -0.65 -8.19 -5.39
N LEU A 83 -0.45 -9.48 -5.68
CA LEU A 83 0.88 -10.07 -5.75
C LEU A 83 1.71 -9.41 -6.85
N GLY A 84 1.13 -9.14 -8.02
CA GLY A 84 1.77 -8.40 -9.10
C GLY A 84 2.23 -7.00 -8.68
N ILE A 85 1.37 -6.25 -7.99
CA ILE A 85 1.71 -4.92 -7.43
C ILE A 85 2.88 -5.03 -6.45
N HIS A 86 2.86 -6.03 -5.57
CA HIS A 86 3.95 -6.28 -4.63
C HIS A 86 5.26 -6.66 -5.33
N LEU A 87 5.18 -7.52 -6.35
CA LEU A 87 6.33 -7.94 -7.15
C LEU A 87 6.91 -6.78 -7.98
N LEU A 88 6.08 -5.83 -8.44
CA LEU A 88 6.57 -4.61 -9.08
C LEU A 88 7.41 -3.75 -8.12
N ALA A 89 7.00 -3.63 -6.86
CA ALA A 89 7.81 -2.94 -5.84
C ALA A 89 9.15 -3.66 -5.62
N PHE A 90 9.12 -5.00 -5.60
CA PHE A 90 10.34 -5.81 -5.50
C PHE A 90 11.22 -5.71 -6.75
N ALA A 91 10.66 -5.65 -7.94
CA ALA A 91 11.42 -5.45 -9.17
C ALA A 91 12.09 -4.06 -9.21
N ALA A 92 11.38 -3.03 -8.75
CA ALA A 92 11.87 -1.65 -8.74
C ALA A 92 12.96 -1.40 -7.68
N PHE A 93 12.83 -1.99 -6.49
CA PHE A 93 13.69 -1.66 -5.34
C PHE A 93 14.42 -2.85 -4.70
N GLY A 94 14.09 -4.08 -5.08
CA GLY A 94 14.64 -5.31 -4.50
C GLY A 94 16.04 -5.69 -4.99
N GLY A 95 16.52 -5.05 -6.05
CA GLY A 95 17.90 -5.23 -6.52
C GLY A 95 18.92 -4.83 -5.45
N ARG A 96 19.80 -5.75 -5.05
CA ARG A 96 20.82 -5.51 -4.01
C ARG A 96 21.66 -4.26 -4.27
N VAL A 97 21.95 -3.97 -5.54
CA VAL A 97 22.72 -2.78 -5.95
C VAL A 97 21.92 -1.50 -5.67
N ILE A 98 20.67 -1.46 -6.11
CA ILE A 98 19.74 -0.33 -5.92
C ILE A 98 19.55 -0.06 -4.42
N PHE A 99 19.28 -1.12 -3.65
CA PHE A 99 19.09 -1.00 -2.21
C PHE A 99 20.33 -0.44 -1.50
N LYS A 100 21.52 -0.97 -1.81
CA LYS A 100 22.77 -0.49 -1.21
C LYS A 100 23.04 0.97 -1.56
N ASP A 101 22.78 1.36 -2.80
CA ASP A 101 22.95 2.72 -3.29
C ASP A 101 22.01 3.71 -2.56
N ILE A 102 20.74 3.34 -2.35
CA ILE A 102 19.78 4.09 -1.53
C ILE A 102 20.33 4.29 -0.11
N ILE A 103 20.74 3.21 0.57
CA ILE A 103 21.25 3.31 1.95
C ILE A 103 22.54 4.12 2.01
N HIS A 104 23.43 3.97 1.03
CA HIS A 104 24.68 4.74 0.97
C HIS A 104 24.41 6.24 0.87
N ARG A 105 23.49 6.65 -0.02
CA ARG A 105 23.03 8.05 -0.11
C ARG A 105 22.43 8.54 1.20
N PHE A 106 21.61 7.72 1.85
CA PHE A 106 20.98 8.09 3.12
C PHE A 106 21.99 8.27 4.26
N VAL A 107 23.01 7.41 4.34
CA VAL A 107 24.05 7.49 5.38
C VAL A 107 24.90 8.74 5.23
N ALA A 108 25.09 9.25 4.01
CA ALA A 108 25.83 10.48 3.73
C ALA A 108 25.09 11.77 4.15
N TYR A 109 23.79 11.70 4.47
CA TYR A 109 23.02 12.89 4.88
C TYR A 109 23.35 13.35 6.30
N GLU A 110 23.16 14.64 6.53
CA GLU A 110 23.25 15.23 7.88
C GLU A 110 22.15 14.70 8.80
N PRO A 111 22.33 14.76 10.14
CA PRO A 111 21.35 14.24 11.09
C PRO A 111 19.92 14.78 10.90
N ASP A 112 19.79 16.06 10.61
CA ASP A 112 18.47 16.70 10.43
C ASP A 112 17.81 16.26 9.12
N GLN A 113 18.60 16.12 8.06
CA GLN A 113 18.15 15.59 6.77
C GLN A 113 17.70 14.13 6.90
N LYS A 114 18.43 13.32 7.67
CA LYS A 114 18.06 11.92 7.97
C LYS A 114 16.71 11.85 8.67
N LYS A 115 16.49 12.67 9.70
CA LYS A 115 15.19 12.75 10.40
C LYS A 115 14.06 13.14 9.46
N ALA A 116 14.29 14.12 8.58
CA ALA A 116 13.29 14.55 7.61
C ALA A 116 12.92 13.44 6.61
N VAL A 117 13.91 12.70 6.09
CA VAL A 117 13.69 11.56 5.18
C VAL A 117 12.93 10.42 5.87
N VAL A 118 13.35 10.05 7.08
CA VAL A 118 12.66 9.01 7.88
C VAL A 118 11.23 9.42 8.17
N GLY A 119 11.01 10.65 8.65
CA GLY A 119 9.67 11.16 8.95
C GLY A 119 8.76 11.17 7.72
N ARG A 120 9.29 11.58 6.56
CA ARG A 120 8.55 11.55 5.28
C ARG A 120 8.16 10.12 4.87
N GLY A 121 9.09 9.18 4.99
CA GLY A 121 8.84 7.76 4.70
C GLY A 121 7.78 7.15 5.61
N GLY A 122 7.89 7.41 6.92
CA GLY A 122 6.91 6.96 7.91
C GLY A 122 5.53 7.55 7.68
N MET A 123 5.46 8.87 7.49
CA MET A 123 4.20 9.56 7.19
C MET A 123 3.50 8.96 5.97
N TYR A 124 4.22 8.76 4.86
CA TYR A 124 3.63 8.14 3.67
C TYR A 124 3.13 6.72 3.91
N PHE A 125 3.92 5.90 4.62
CA PHE A 125 3.52 4.54 4.95
C PHE A 125 2.23 4.50 5.78
N TYR A 126 2.19 5.24 6.89
CA TYR A 126 1.02 5.28 7.76
C TYR A 126 -0.19 5.93 7.10
N THR A 127 -0.02 7.02 6.33
CA THR A 127 -1.13 7.63 5.59
C THR A 127 -1.72 6.68 4.55
N SER A 128 -0.89 5.90 3.84
CA SER A 128 -1.39 4.89 2.89
C SER A 128 -2.27 3.86 3.60
N LEU A 129 -1.82 3.33 4.75
CA LEU A 129 -2.60 2.36 5.53
C LEU A 129 -3.89 2.97 6.12
N ILE A 130 -3.79 4.16 6.73
CA ILE A 130 -4.94 4.85 7.31
C ILE A 130 -5.99 5.14 6.23
N SER A 131 -5.57 5.61 5.06
CA SER A 131 -6.49 5.88 3.95
C SER A 131 -7.28 4.64 3.54
N PHE A 132 -6.60 3.49 3.46
CA PHE A 132 -7.22 2.22 3.14
C PHE A 132 -8.27 1.82 4.19
N PHE A 133 -7.92 1.86 5.48
CA PHE A 133 -8.86 1.50 6.55
C PHE A 133 -10.05 2.46 6.65
N VAL A 134 -9.84 3.75 6.41
CA VAL A 134 -10.93 4.73 6.37
C VAL A 134 -11.90 4.41 5.23
N VAL A 135 -11.40 4.21 4.01
CA VAL A 135 -12.24 3.86 2.86
C VAL A 135 -12.95 2.53 3.08
N LEU A 136 -12.27 1.52 3.61
CA LEU A 136 -12.88 0.24 3.95
C LEU A 136 -14.01 0.40 4.98
N GLY A 137 -13.81 1.22 6.01
CA GLY A 137 -14.82 1.52 7.02
C GLY A 137 -16.06 2.21 6.43
N ILE A 138 -15.85 3.20 5.55
CA ILE A 138 -16.96 3.87 4.83
C ILE A 138 -17.71 2.86 3.96
N LEU A 139 -17.00 2.04 3.20
CA LEU A 139 -17.60 1.06 2.30
C LEU A 139 -18.41 0.01 3.09
N ALA A 140 -17.89 -0.48 4.21
CA ALA A 140 -18.62 -1.39 5.10
C ALA A 140 -19.90 -0.75 5.68
N PHE A 141 -19.83 0.53 6.06
CA PHE A 141 -20.99 1.28 6.56
C PHE A 141 -22.07 1.47 5.47
N LEU A 142 -21.66 1.85 4.26
CA LEU A 142 -22.57 2.01 3.12
C LEU A 142 -23.22 0.69 2.72
N MET A 143 -22.45 -0.40 2.64
CA MET A 143 -23.00 -1.69 2.28
C MET A 143 -24.02 -2.23 3.28
N ARG A 144 -23.84 -1.97 4.58
CA ARG A 144 -24.83 -2.33 5.60
C ARG A 144 -26.14 -1.55 5.46
N SER A 145 -26.09 -0.36 4.86
CA SER A 145 -27.24 0.54 4.72
C SER A 145 -27.98 0.37 3.40
N LEU A 146 -27.50 -0.52 2.51
CA LEU A 146 -28.18 -0.84 1.26
C LEU A 146 -29.41 -1.71 1.54
N PRO A 147 -30.58 -1.42 0.93
CA PRO A 147 -31.74 -2.30 1.01
C PRO A 147 -31.43 -3.64 0.32
N ASP A 148 -31.96 -4.74 0.86
CA ASP A 148 -31.83 -6.06 0.25
C ASP A 148 -32.34 -6.01 -1.20
N PRO A 149 -31.61 -6.59 -2.17
CA PRO A 149 -32.10 -6.71 -3.52
C PRO A 149 -33.37 -7.56 -3.52
N ALA A 150 -34.47 -6.98 -4.00
CA ALA A 150 -35.78 -7.63 -4.14
C ALA A 150 -35.80 -8.70 -5.25
#